data_AF-A0A3Q7P7G5-F1
#
_entry.id   AF-A0A3Q7P7G5-F1
#
_cell.length_a   1.000
_cell.length_b   1.000
_cell.length_c   1.000
_cell.angle_alpha   90.00
_cell.angle_beta   90.00
_cell.angle_gamma   90.00
#
_symmetry.space_group_name_H-M   'P 1'
#
loop_
_entity.id
_entity.type
_entity.pdbx_description
1 polymer ?
#
loop_
_entity_poly.entity_id
_entity_poly.type
_entity_poly.pdbx_seq_one_letter_code
_entity_poly.pdbx_strand_id
1 'polypeptide(L)'
;MLVAMDASQGAGWSVSSDKDRDLQVLLQELCELQAKQRKLKREVEKHKLFEDYLIKVLEIIPKGHNEGEKTEEPEVVLVETMVEHYGQLFTISQDIQKHLEAFSEMNQVFHQRLESLEESHRALIPSLKIRLCQLQKRCHHEQKRWGQLGHRVTSQKDMDGSHMGSKAATAGHSPEDLKSGTPALPRNQLLDYLQKAINHMVQQCSPSAHSTPKRMGLFSKLDLIQEFMLDKMETVRYISLLMEPRVCWSGDSLTHPRRYARSFRKRPRDQDSVPRTPFPGTQTSECPSSN
;
A
#
# COMPACT_ATOMS: atom_id res chain seq x y z
N MET A 1 -91.99 61.40 -97.10
CA MET A 1 -91.96 62.23 -95.87
C MET A 1 -92.50 61.36 -94.77
N LEU A 2 -91.68 60.70 -93.95
CA LEU A 2 -90.98 61.18 -92.75
C LEU A 2 -91.94 61.72 -91.67
N VAL A 3 -91.66 61.33 -90.41
CA VAL A 3 -92.33 61.61 -89.11
C VAL A 3 -93.35 60.53 -88.70
N ALA A 4 -93.36 59.90 -87.51
CA ALA A 4 -92.44 59.69 -86.36
C ALA A 4 -93.07 58.55 -85.49
N MET A 5 -92.34 57.55 -84.98
CA MET A 5 -91.91 57.40 -83.56
C MET A 5 -92.92 58.01 -82.54
N ASP A 6 -93.40 57.31 -81.51
CA ASP A 6 -92.58 56.59 -80.52
C ASP A 6 -93.37 55.67 -79.56
N ALA A 7 -92.65 54.67 -79.07
CA ALA A 7 -92.74 53.90 -77.83
C ALA A 7 -94.11 53.57 -77.18
N SER A 8 -94.58 52.37 -77.49
CA SER A 8 -95.05 51.45 -76.46
C SER A 8 -93.95 51.18 -75.41
N GLN A 9 -94.38 50.97 -74.17
CA GLN A 9 -93.69 50.17 -73.13
C GLN A 9 -92.40 50.74 -72.53
N GLY A 10 -92.43 50.97 -71.21
CA GLY A 10 -91.19 51.18 -70.45
C GLY A 10 -91.32 51.74 -69.04
N ALA A 11 -92.44 51.54 -68.34
CA ALA A 11 -92.53 51.90 -66.92
C ALA A 11 -92.65 50.62 -66.09
N GLY A 12 -91.51 49.99 -65.79
CA GLY A 12 -91.47 48.90 -64.83
C GLY A 12 -90.35 47.90 -65.07
N TRP A 13 -89.08 48.31 -64.98
CA TRP A 13 -87.95 47.37 -64.87
C TRP A 13 -86.69 47.96 -64.19
N SER A 14 -86.85 48.80 -63.17
CA SER A 14 -85.73 49.20 -62.30
C SER A 14 -85.75 48.54 -60.92
N VAL A 15 -86.90 48.02 -60.45
CA VAL A 15 -87.04 47.48 -59.08
C VAL A 15 -86.51 46.04 -58.95
N SER A 16 -86.52 45.25 -60.03
CA SER A 16 -85.98 43.87 -60.00
C SER A 16 -84.45 43.84 -60.07
N SER A 17 -83.84 44.76 -60.82
CA SER A 17 -82.38 44.85 -60.96
C SER A 17 -81.67 45.34 -59.70
N ASP A 18 -82.34 46.16 -58.88
CA ASP A 18 -81.77 46.70 -57.64
C ASP A 18 -81.73 45.62 -56.55
N LYS A 19 -82.81 44.85 -56.41
CA LYS A 19 -82.90 43.71 -55.49
C LYS A 19 -81.91 42.59 -55.81
N ASP A 20 -81.65 42.34 -57.09
CA ASP A 20 -80.66 41.33 -57.52
C ASP A 20 -79.24 41.78 -57.17
N ARG A 21 -78.98 43.08 -57.27
CA ARG A 21 -77.71 43.70 -56.89
C ARG A 21 -77.51 43.65 -55.36
N ASP A 22 -78.56 43.96 -54.58
CA ASP A 22 -78.56 43.85 -53.12
C ASP A 22 -78.37 42.41 -52.65
N LEU A 23 -79.03 41.45 -53.30
CA LEU A 23 -78.87 40.02 -53.01
C LEU A 23 -77.42 39.56 -53.26
N GLN A 24 -76.80 40.06 -54.34
CA GLN A 24 -75.41 39.76 -54.66
C GLN A 24 -74.44 40.38 -53.65
N VAL A 25 -74.73 41.58 -53.13
CA VAL A 25 -73.97 42.21 -52.04
C VAL A 25 -74.10 41.40 -50.74
N LEU A 26 -75.32 40.99 -50.36
CA LEU A 26 -75.53 40.17 -49.16
C LEU A 26 -74.83 38.80 -49.26
N LEU A 27 -74.81 38.18 -50.44
CA LEU A 27 -74.06 36.94 -50.68
C LEU A 27 -72.55 37.15 -50.52
N GLN A 28 -72.03 38.27 -51.01
CA GLN A 28 -70.62 38.65 -50.84
C GLN A 28 -70.28 38.87 -49.36
N GLU A 29 -71.12 39.59 -48.62
CA GLU A 29 -70.95 39.82 -47.18
C GLU A 29 -71.00 38.51 -46.37
N LEU A 30 -71.90 37.59 -46.72
CA LEU A 30 -71.97 36.26 -46.10
C LEU A 30 -70.68 35.47 -46.33
N CYS A 31 -70.15 35.50 -47.56
CA CYS A 31 -68.87 34.87 -47.88
C CYS A 31 -67.71 35.47 -47.06
N GLU A 32 -67.67 36.80 -46.92
CA GLU A 32 -66.66 37.49 -46.13
C GLU A 32 -66.77 37.20 -44.63
N LEU A 33 -67.98 37.20 -44.07
CA LEU A 33 -68.23 36.83 -42.68
C LEU A 33 -67.82 35.39 -42.41
N GLN A 34 -68.12 34.47 -43.33
CA GLN A 34 -67.73 33.08 -43.19
C GLN A 34 -66.19 32.93 -43.25
N ALA A 35 -65.50 33.72 -44.08
CA ALA A 35 -64.04 33.76 -44.10
C ALA A 35 -63.45 34.32 -42.79
N LYS A 36 -64.02 35.41 -42.25
CA LYS A 36 -63.63 36.00 -40.95
C LYS A 36 -63.85 35.02 -39.80
N GLN A 37 -64.98 34.30 -39.78
CA GLN A 37 -65.27 33.28 -38.77
C GLN A 37 -64.26 32.13 -38.83
N ARG A 38 -63.92 31.64 -40.03
CA ARG A 38 -62.88 30.61 -40.21
C ARG A 38 -61.50 31.09 -39.77
N LYS A 39 -61.16 32.35 -40.02
CA LYS A 39 -59.89 32.95 -39.58
C LYS A 39 -59.82 33.06 -38.05
N LEU A 40 -60.89 33.55 -37.42
CA LEU A 40 -60.97 33.66 -35.96
C LEU A 40 -60.87 32.30 -35.29
N LYS A 41 -61.57 31.28 -35.83
CA LYS A 41 -61.51 29.91 -35.31
C LYS A 41 -60.07 29.37 -35.27
N ARG A 42 -59.30 29.56 -36.35
CA ARG A 42 -57.89 29.15 -36.40
C ARG A 42 -57.03 29.91 -35.38
N GLU A 43 -57.28 31.21 -35.20
CA GLU A 43 -56.51 32.01 -34.25
C GLU A 43 -56.82 31.62 -32.79
N VAL A 44 -58.08 31.29 -32.49
CA VAL A 44 -58.47 30.78 -31.16
C VAL A 44 -57.80 29.43 -30.88
N GLU A 45 -57.81 28.50 -31.84
CA GLU A 45 -57.14 27.20 -31.70
C GLU A 45 -55.63 27.35 -31.46
N LYS A 46 -54.99 28.30 -32.16
CA LYS A 46 -53.56 28.60 -31.96
C LYS A 46 -53.26 29.14 -30.55
N HIS A 47 -54.09 30.05 -30.04
CA HIS A 47 -53.87 30.65 -28.71
C HIS A 47 -54.18 29.69 -27.57
N LYS A 48 -55.13 28.77 -27.76
CA LYS A 48 -55.47 27.75 -26.77
C LYS A 48 -54.27 26.87 -26.38
N LEU A 49 -53.40 26.54 -27.34
CA LEU A 49 -52.18 25.77 -27.06
C LEU A 49 -51.22 26.51 -26.12
N PHE A 50 -51.15 27.84 -26.22
CA PHE A 50 -50.34 28.66 -25.31
C PHE A 50 -50.99 28.75 -23.95
N GLU A 51 -52.32 28.89 -23.87
CA GLU A 51 -53.07 28.88 -22.61
C GLU A 51 -52.87 27.56 -21.85
N ASP A 52 -53.05 26.42 -22.52
CA ASP A 52 -52.84 25.09 -21.94
C ASP A 52 -51.38 24.90 -21.45
N TYR A 53 -50.40 25.44 -22.19
CA TYR A 53 -49.00 25.44 -21.78
C TYR A 53 -48.76 26.31 -20.55
N LEU A 54 -49.32 27.53 -20.52
CA LEU A 54 -49.18 28.43 -19.39
C LEU A 54 -49.82 27.84 -18.13
N ILE A 55 -50.97 27.18 -18.23
CA ILE A 55 -51.61 26.47 -17.12
C ILE A 55 -50.68 25.37 -16.59
N LYS A 56 -50.10 24.54 -17.46
CA LYS A 56 -49.13 23.51 -17.04
C LYS A 56 -47.91 24.10 -16.35
N VAL A 57 -47.36 25.19 -16.87
CA VAL A 57 -46.23 25.88 -16.23
C VAL A 57 -46.62 26.39 -14.85
N LEU A 58 -47.82 26.96 -14.70
CA LEU A 58 -48.34 27.43 -13.42
C LEU A 58 -48.64 26.29 -12.43
N GLU A 59 -48.96 25.08 -12.90
CA GLU A 59 -49.10 23.88 -12.06
C GLU A 59 -47.76 23.34 -11.55
N ILE A 60 -46.69 23.52 -12.32
CA ILE A 60 -45.34 23.08 -11.96
C ILE A 60 -44.69 24.05 -10.97
N ILE A 61 -45.00 25.35 -11.08
CA ILE A 61 -44.50 26.35 -10.15
C ILE A 61 -45.16 26.10 -8.78
N PRO A 62 -44.38 25.83 -7.72
CA PRO A 62 -44.93 25.69 -6.39
C PRO A 62 -45.74 26.95 -6.05
N LYS A 63 -47.02 26.78 -5.70
CA LYS A 63 -47.85 27.90 -5.30
C LYS A 63 -47.25 28.51 -4.02
N GLY A 64 -46.54 29.63 -4.18
CA GLY A 64 -46.22 30.51 -3.06
C GLY A 64 -47.51 30.82 -2.33
N HIS A 65 -47.54 30.54 -1.03
CA HIS A 65 -48.72 30.62 -0.18
C HIS A 65 -49.20 32.07 -0.11
N ASN A 66 -50.03 32.48 -1.07
CA ASN A 66 -50.73 33.74 -1.06
C ASN A 66 -52.13 33.50 -0.50
N GLU A 67 -52.22 33.22 0.79
CA GLU A 67 -53.49 33.35 1.49
C GLU A 67 -53.22 33.76 2.94
N GLY A 68 -53.07 35.07 3.11
CA GLY A 68 -53.70 35.78 4.20
C GLY A 68 -53.44 35.29 5.61
N GLU A 69 -52.19 35.03 6.00
CA GLU A 69 -51.81 35.17 7.41
C GLU A 69 -50.35 35.58 7.51
N LYS A 70 -50.10 36.63 8.30
CA LYS A 70 -48.77 37.12 8.64
C LYS A 70 -47.94 35.99 9.24
N THR A 71 -47.15 35.32 8.43
CA THR A 71 -45.97 34.58 8.88
C THR A 71 -44.94 34.73 7.78
N GLU A 72 -44.23 35.88 7.77
CA GLU A 72 -43.10 36.15 6.87
C GLU A 72 -41.84 35.32 7.23
N GLU A 73 -41.91 34.47 8.26
CA GLU A 73 -40.77 33.77 8.84
C GLU A 73 -40.42 32.36 8.27
N PRO A 74 -41.32 31.54 7.68
CA PRO A 74 -40.99 30.13 7.44
C PRO A 74 -40.02 29.94 6.27
N GLU A 75 -40.02 30.83 5.28
CA GLU A 75 -39.11 30.75 4.13
C GLU A 75 -37.70 31.25 4.50
N VAL A 76 -37.62 32.31 5.32
CA VAL A 76 -36.36 32.84 5.84
C VAL A 76 -35.72 31.86 6.81
N VAL A 77 -36.50 31.27 7.73
CA VAL A 77 -36.03 30.26 8.69
C VAL A 77 -35.56 28.99 7.98
N LEU A 78 -36.22 28.57 6.89
CA LEU A 78 -35.76 27.43 6.09
C LEU A 78 -34.41 27.72 5.41
N VAL A 79 -34.25 28.92 4.83
CA VAL A 79 -32.98 29.31 4.21
C VAL A 79 -31.87 29.43 5.26
N GLU A 80 -32.17 29.98 6.43
CA GLU A 80 -31.21 30.15 7.52
C GLU A 80 -30.73 28.79 8.06
N THR A 81 -31.64 27.83 8.29
CA THR A 81 -31.27 26.46 8.71
C THR A 81 -30.45 25.72 7.65
N MET A 82 -30.74 25.93 6.37
CA MET A 82 -29.92 25.39 5.28
C MET A 82 -28.51 25.99 5.27
N VAL A 83 -28.38 27.31 5.43
CA VAL A 83 -27.10 28.00 5.49
C VAL A 83 -26.28 27.51 6.68
N GLU A 84 -26.90 27.34 7.85
CA GLU A 84 -26.25 26.79 9.04
C GLU A 84 -25.75 25.36 8.80
N HIS A 85 -26.59 24.48 8.24
CA HIS A 85 -26.20 23.09 7.94
C HIS A 85 -25.02 23.03 6.97
N TYR A 86 -25.04 23.80 5.88
CA TYR A 86 -23.92 23.86 4.94
C TYR A 86 -22.68 24.51 5.55
N GLY A 87 -22.84 25.49 6.43
CA GLY A 87 -21.75 26.07 7.22
C GLY A 87 -21.07 25.02 8.10
N GLN A 88 -21.85 24.23 8.84
CA GLN A 88 -21.32 23.11 9.64
C GLN A 88 -20.60 22.09 8.76
N LEU A 89 -21.21 21.67 7.65
CA LEU A 89 -20.59 20.72 6.72
C LEU A 89 -19.26 21.25 6.16
N PHE A 90 -19.20 22.55 5.86
CA PHE A 90 -17.99 23.19 5.39
C PHE A 90 -16.89 23.22 6.47
N THR A 91 -17.23 23.50 7.73
CA THR A 91 -16.26 23.46 8.83
C THR A 91 -15.70 22.05 9.06
N ILE A 92 -16.55 21.02 9.02
CA ILE A 92 -16.14 19.61 9.13
C ILE A 92 -15.24 19.23 7.95
N SER A 93 -15.59 19.64 6.73
CA SER A 93 -14.78 19.39 5.54
C SER A 93 -13.38 20.00 5.65
N GLN A 94 -13.28 21.24 6.14
CA GLN A 94 -11.99 21.88 6.39
C GLN A 94 -11.17 21.16 7.47
N ASP A 95 -11.82 20.68 8.53
CA ASP A 95 -11.15 19.95 9.60
C ASP A 95 -10.60 18.61 9.11
N ILE A 96 -11.39 17.85 8.35
CA ILE A 96 -10.95 16.61 7.69
C ILE A 96 -9.75 16.89 6.77
N GLN A 97 -9.78 17.98 6.01
CA GLN A 97 -8.68 18.36 5.14
C GLN A 97 -7.39 18.62 5.93
N LYS A 98 -7.46 19.36 7.04
CA LYS A 98 -6.31 19.60 7.93
C LYS A 98 -5.76 18.30 8.52
N HIS A 99 -6.65 17.40 8.95
CA HIS A 99 -6.25 16.09 9.46
C HIS A 99 -5.57 15.22 8.39
N LEU A 100 -6.06 15.27 7.15
CA LEU A 100 -5.46 14.56 6.02
C LEU A 100 -4.05 15.09 5.70
N GLU A 101 -3.88 16.42 5.75
CA GLU A 101 -2.58 17.07 5.55
C GLU A 101 -1.59 16.68 6.65
N ALA A 102 -1.98 16.77 7.93
CA ALA A 102 -1.15 16.34 9.05
C ALA A 102 -0.78 14.84 8.96
N PHE A 103 -1.72 13.99 8.53
CA PHE A 103 -1.45 12.58 8.30
C PHE A 103 -0.48 12.34 7.13
N SER A 104 -0.58 13.14 6.06
CA SER A 104 0.34 13.10 4.92
C SER A 104 1.77 13.46 5.32
N GLU A 105 1.93 14.56 6.06
CA GLU A 105 3.23 15.00 6.59
C GLU A 105 3.85 13.93 7.49
N MET A 106 3.06 13.35 8.40
CA MET A 106 3.52 12.29 9.28
C MET A 106 4.00 11.07 8.49
N ASN A 107 3.25 10.63 7.49
CA ASN A 107 3.66 9.52 6.63
C ASN A 107 4.95 9.82 5.87
N GLN A 108 5.14 11.06 5.41
CA GLN A 108 6.39 11.48 4.77
C GLN A 108 7.58 11.33 5.72
N VAL A 109 7.44 11.74 6.99
CA VAL A 109 8.49 11.54 8.01
C VAL A 109 8.76 10.06 8.25
N PHE A 110 7.72 9.23 8.34
CA PHE A 110 7.90 7.78 8.49
C PHE A 110 8.64 7.15 7.31
N HIS A 111 8.30 7.55 6.08
CA HIS A 111 9.01 7.09 4.88
C HIS A 111 10.48 7.47 4.89
N GLN A 112 10.81 8.71 5.26
CA GLN A 112 12.20 9.17 5.39
C GLN A 112 12.98 8.37 6.45
N ARG A 113 12.35 8.10 7.61
CA ARG A 113 12.97 7.28 8.67
C ARG A 113 13.22 5.85 8.20
N LEU A 114 12.26 5.26 7.50
CA LEU A 114 12.38 3.91 6.96
C LEU A 114 13.51 3.85 5.94
N GLU A 115 13.59 4.81 5.03
CA GLU A 115 14.66 4.89 4.03
C GLU A 115 16.04 5.04 4.67
N SER A 116 16.16 5.93 5.68
CA SER A 116 17.39 6.05 6.46
C SER A 116 17.79 4.75 7.16
N LEU A 117 16.82 4.02 7.73
CA LEU A 117 17.07 2.74 8.38
C LEU A 117 17.50 1.68 7.37
N GLU A 118 16.85 1.61 6.21
CA GLU A 118 17.23 0.70 5.13
C GLU A 118 18.64 0.98 4.63
N GLU A 119 19.03 2.26 4.48
CA GLU A 119 20.37 2.65 4.05
C GLU A 119 21.41 2.26 5.10
N SER A 120 21.11 2.46 6.38
CA SER A 120 22.00 2.01 7.47
C SER A 120 22.22 0.49 7.45
N HIS A 121 21.17 -0.28 7.17
CA HIS A 121 21.24 -1.73 7.08
C HIS A 121 22.02 -2.18 5.83
N ARG A 122 21.81 -1.51 4.68
CA ARG A 122 22.58 -1.74 3.44
C ARG A 122 24.08 -1.51 3.65
N ALA A 123 24.46 -0.52 4.45
CA ALA A 123 25.86 -0.26 4.79
C ALA A 123 26.43 -1.23 5.85
N LEU A 124 25.60 -1.58 6.85
CA LEU A 124 26.03 -2.42 7.98
C LEU A 124 26.33 -3.86 7.52
N ILE A 125 25.48 -4.47 6.69
CA ILE A 125 25.66 -5.89 6.29
C ILE A 125 27.03 -6.14 5.64
N PRO A 126 27.47 -5.40 4.61
CA PRO A 126 28.80 -5.59 4.02
C PRO A 126 29.91 -5.40 5.04
N SER A 127 29.80 -4.41 5.94
CA SER A 127 30.81 -4.15 6.96
C SER A 127 30.97 -5.33 7.92
N LEU A 128 29.86 -5.95 8.35
CA LEU A 128 29.87 -7.14 9.20
C LEU A 128 30.42 -8.35 8.45
N LYS A 129 30.05 -8.54 7.18
CA LYS A 129 30.61 -9.60 6.33
C LYS A 129 32.13 -9.47 6.21
N ILE A 130 32.64 -8.25 5.97
CA ILE A 130 34.08 -7.99 5.90
C ILE A 130 34.76 -8.36 7.22
N ARG A 131 34.22 -7.92 8.36
CA ARG A 131 34.76 -8.25 9.69
C ARG A 131 34.76 -9.75 9.96
N LEU A 132 33.68 -10.45 9.60
CA LEU A 132 33.56 -11.90 9.73
C LEU A 132 34.65 -12.60 8.92
N CYS A 133 34.83 -12.22 7.64
CA CYS A 133 35.89 -12.76 6.81
C CYS A 133 37.29 -12.50 7.39
N GLN A 134 37.53 -11.30 7.95
CA GLN A 134 38.80 -10.98 8.61
C GLN A 134 39.04 -11.85 9.85
N LEU A 135 38.01 -12.05 10.68
CA LEU A 135 38.08 -12.93 11.86
C LEU A 135 38.35 -14.38 11.46
N GLN A 136 37.66 -14.88 10.45
CA GLN A 136 37.85 -16.24 9.94
C GLN A 136 39.27 -16.45 9.41
N LYS A 137 39.81 -15.48 8.66
CA LYS A 137 41.21 -15.52 8.20
C LYS A 137 42.20 -15.58 9.36
N ARG A 138 41.98 -14.80 10.42
CA ARG A 138 42.82 -14.82 11.63
C ARG A 138 42.76 -16.17 12.34
N CYS A 139 41.55 -16.70 12.54
CA CYS A 139 41.34 -18.01 13.17
C CYS A 139 42.04 -19.13 12.39
N HIS A 140 41.88 -19.18 11.07
CA HIS A 140 42.58 -20.15 10.24
C HIS A 140 44.10 -20.01 10.29
N HIS A 141 44.61 -18.77 10.34
CA HIS A 141 46.04 -18.54 10.48
C HIS A 141 46.58 -19.07 11.81
N GLU A 142 45.88 -18.78 12.92
CA GLU A 142 46.23 -19.34 14.23
C GLU A 142 46.15 -20.87 14.24
N GLN A 143 45.09 -21.46 13.70
CA GLN A 143 44.94 -22.92 13.60
C GLN A 143 46.11 -23.56 12.84
N LYS A 144 46.55 -22.95 11.72
CA LYS A 144 47.74 -23.40 10.99
C LYS A 144 49.01 -23.29 11.84
N ARG A 145 49.17 -22.21 12.61
CA ARG A 145 50.31 -22.04 13.53
C ARG A 145 50.32 -23.11 14.63
N TRP A 146 49.17 -23.41 15.22
CA TRP A 146 49.03 -24.48 16.22
C TRP A 146 49.34 -25.86 15.64
N GLY A 147 48.88 -26.14 14.41
CA GLY A 147 49.22 -27.37 13.69
C GLY A 147 50.74 -27.51 13.47
N GLN A 148 51.41 -26.43 13.02
CA GLN A 148 52.87 -26.43 12.84
C GLN A 148 53.65 -26.62 14.15
N LEU A 149 53.19 -26.00 15.25
CA LEU A 149 53.82 -26.17 16.56
C LEU A 149 53.64 -27.60 17.08
N GLY A 150 52.45 -28.18 16.89
CA GLY A 150 52.17 -29.59 17.21
C GLY A 150 53.09 -30.55 16.47
N HIS A 151 53.26 -30.35 15.16
CA HIS A 151 54.19 -31.17 14.35
C HIS A 151 55.66 -31.01 14.78
N ARG A 152 56.07 -29.79 15.16
CA ARG A 152 57.43 -29.54 15.67
C ARG A 152 57.69 -30.27 16.99
N VAL A 153 56.71 -30.31 17.89
CA VAL A 153 56.82 -31.03 19.17
C VAL A 153 56.85 -32.55 18.97
N THR A 154 56.09 -33.09 18.01
CA THR A 154 56.11 -34.53 17.70
C THR A 154 57.45 -34.95 17.07
N SER A 155 57.99 -34.19 16.10
CA SER A 155 59.29 -34.53 15.49
C SER A 155 60.47 -34.45 16.47
N GLN A 156 60.39 -33.63 17.52
CA GLN A 156 61.41 -33.58 18.56
C GLN A 156 61.34 -34.80 19.50
N LYS A 157 60.16 -35.37 19.71
CA LYS A 157 59.95 -36.55 20.56
C LYS A 157 60.42 -37.85 19.90
N ASP A 158 60.37 -37.92 18.57
CA ASP A 158 60.78 -39.11 17.82
C ASP A 158 62.31 -39.20 17.61
N MET A 159 63.07 -38.12 17.81
CA MET A 159 64.54 -38.12 17.79
C MET A 159 65.19 -38.66 19.09
N ASP A 160 64.50 -38.55 20.23
CA ASP A 160 64.96 -39.10 21.52
C ASP A 160 64.64 -40.61 21.68
N GLY A 161 63.91 -41.21 20.73
CA GLY A 161 63.47 -42.61 20.78
C GLY A 161 64.41 -43.63 20.13
N SER A 162 65.48 -43.20 19.46
CA SER A 162 66.34 -44.08 18.66
C SER A 162 67.76 -44.17 19.21
N HIS A 163 67.92 -44.64 20.45
CA HIS A 163 69.21 -45.19 20.88
C HIS A 163 69.05 -46.44 21.74
N MET A 164 69.64 -47.52 21.22
CA MET A 164 69.90 -48.85 21.79
C MET A 164 68.79 -49.92 21.85
N GLY A 165 69.09 -51.06 21.22
CA GLY A 165 68.35 -52.29 21.41
C GLY A 165 68.74 -53.48 20.52
N SER A 166 70.03 -53.81 20.40
CA SER A 166 70.46 -55.11 19.85
C SER A 166 71.52 -55.73 20.75
N LYS A 167 71.13 -56.71 21.59
CA LYS A 167 71.79 -58.02 21.76
C LYS A 167 71.12 -58.88 22.82
N ALA A 168 71.02 -60.17 22.49
CA ALA A 168 70.52 -61.27 23.31
C ALA A 168 71.63 -61.86 24.22
N ALA A 169 71.22 -62.44 25.36
CA ALA A 169 71.53 -63.80 25.82
C ALA A 169 71.58 -63.94 27.36
N THR A 170 70.89 -64.98 27.84
CA THR A 170 71.18 -65.86 29.00
C THR A 170 71.20 -65.33 30.44
N ALA A 171 70.28 -65.94 31.21
CA ALA A 171 70.45 -66.53 32.55
C ALA A 171 70.63 -65.65 33.81
N GLY A 172 69.65 -65.79 34.71
CA GLY A 172 69.90 -66.09 36.13
C GLY A 172 69.95 -64.91 37.12
N HIS A 173 69.16 -65.06 38.18
CA HIS A 173 69.10 -64.32 39.46
C HIS A 173 68.27 -63.02 39.54
N SER A 174 67.24 -63.12 40.39
CA SER A 174 66.33 -62.08 40.91
C SER A 174 67.01 -61.18 41.98
N PRO A 175 66.28 -60.25 42.64
CA PRO A 175 65.61 -59.07 42.10
C PRO A 175 65.85 -57.86 43.01
N GLU A 176 66.68 -56.88 42.68
CA GLU A 176 66.64 -55.60 43.40
C GLU A 176 66.78 -54.40 42.47
N ASP A 177 65.84 -53.47 42.69
CA ASP A 177 65.92 -52.06 42.43
C ASP A 177 66.36 -51.60 41.04
N LEU A 178 65.37 -51.31 40.19
CA LEU A 178 65.42 -50.22 39.23
C LEU A 178 63.98 -49.87 38.84
N LYS A 179 63.30 -49.15 39.73
CA LYS A 179 62.14 -48.32 39.38
C LYS A 179 62.60 -47.36 38.28
N SER A 180 62.15 -47.58 37.05
CA SER A 180 62.16 -46.55 36.01
C SER A 180 61.34 -45.37 36.54
N GLY A 181 62.04 -44.38 37.07
CA GLY A 181 61.45 -43.16 37.57
C GLY A 181 60.85 -42.37 36.43
N THR A 182 59.55 -42.54 36.18
CA THR A 182 58.74 -41.39 35.81
C THR A 182 58.92 -40.39 36.96
N PRO A 183 59.34 -39.14 36.72
CA PRO A 183 59.33 -38.15 37.79
C PRO A 183 57.87 -37.89 38.11
N ALA A 184 57.35 -38.65 39.08
CA ALA A 184 56.06 -38.40 39.68
C ALA A 184 56.22 -37.09 40.44
N LEU A 185 55.88 -35.99 39.75
CA LEU A 185 55.73 -34.67 40.35
C LEU A 185 54.98 -34.84 41.68
N PRO A 186 55.49 -34.30 42.80
CA PRO A 186 54.80 -34.36 44.08
C PRO A 186 53.34 -33.96 43.88
N ARG A 187 52.38 -34.75 44.40
CA ARG A 187 50.93 -34.57 44.20
C ARG A 187 50.48 -33.10 44.38
N ASN A 188 51.14 -32.37 45.26
CA ASN A 188 50.89 -30.96 45.56
C ASN A 188 51.32 -30.00 44.43
N GLN A 189 52.41 -30.31 43.70
CA GLN A 189 52.85 -29.54 42.54
C GLN A 189 51.94 -29.74 41.33
N LEU A 190 51.40 -30.96 41.16
CA LEU A 190 50.41 -31.24 40.11
C LEU A 190 49.11 -30.46 40.35
N LEU A 191 48.64 -30.41 41.60
CA LEU A 191 47.46 -29.65 41.98
C LEU A 191 47.66 -28.13 41.78
N ASP A 192 48.84 -27.59 42.11
CA ASP A 192 49.17 -26.18 41.87
C ASP A 192 49.19 -25.86 40.37
N TYR A 193 49.78 -26.75 39.55
CA TYR A 193 49.78 -26.60 38.11
C TYR A 193 48.36 -26.63 37.51
N LEU A 194 47.52 -27.58 37.94
CA LEU A 194 46.13 -27.67 37.51
C LEU A 194 45.34 -26.42 37.92
N GLN A 195 45.53 -25.93 39.15
CA GLN A 195 44.86 -24.73 39.61
C GLN A 195 45.29 -23.49 38.80
N LYS A 196 46.57 -23.38 38.45
CA LYS A 196 47.10 -22.32 37.57
C LYS A 196 46.51 -22.42 36.16
N ALA A 197 46.43 -23.62 35.60
CA ALA A 197 45.84 -23.86 34.29
C ALA A 197 44.35 -23.49 34.24
N ILE A 198 43.58 -23.92 35.24
CA ILE A 198 42.15 -23.57 35.37
C ILE A 198 41.98 -22.05 35.50
N ASN A 199 42.79 -21.39 36.33
CA ASN A 199 42.73 -19.93 36.48
C ASN A 199 43.04 -19.19 35.18
N HIS A 200 44.02 -19.69 34.41
CA HIS A 200 44.37 -19.12 33.10
C HIS A 200 43.24 -19.30 32.08
N MET A 201 42.62 -20.48 32.03
CA MET A 201 41.47 -20.73 31.15
C MET A 201 40.28 -19.83 31.50
N VAL A 202 39.96 -19.70 32.79
CA VAL A 202 38.90 -18.79 33.28
C VAL A 202 39.13 -17.36 32.83
N GLN A 203 40.38 -16.88 32.86
CA GLN A 203 40.72 -15.54 32.39
C GLN A 203 40.44 -15.38 30.89
N GLN A 204 40.68 -16.42 30.09
CA GLN A 204 40.38 -16.40 28.65
C GLN A 204 38.89 -16.53 28.33
N CYS A 205 38.12 -17.18 29.20
CA CYS A 205 36.66 -17.32 29.04
C CYS A 205 35.86 -16.11 29.54
N SER A 206 36.48 -15.20 30.30
CA SER A 206 35.79 -14.06 30.93
C SER A 206 35.47 -12.93 29.91
N PRO A 207 34.26 -12.35 29.93
CA PRO A 207 33.92 -11.18 29.10
C PRO A 207 34.77 -9.96 29.47
N SER A 208 35.22 -9.17 28.48
CA SER A 208 36.14 -8.02 28.70
C SER A 208 35.59 -6.91 29.63
N ALA A 209 34.29 -6.96 29.96
CA ALA A 209 33.61 -5.99 30.81
C ALA A 209 33.65 -6.32 32.31
N HIS A 210 34.23 -7.44 32.74
CA HIS A 210 34.29 -7.82 34.15
C HIS A 210 35.74 -7.97 34.63
N SER A 211 36.06 -7.30 35.73
CA SER A 211 37.35 -7.41 36.42
C SER A 211 37.67 -8.88 36.73
N THR A 212 38.95 -9.25 36.62
CA THR A 212 39.49 -10.60 36.86
C THR A 212 38.73 -11.36 37.95
N PRO A 213 38.25 -12.60 37.72
CA PRO A 213 37.43 -13.35 38.67
C PRO A 213 38.29 -13.94 39.80
N LYS A 214 38.88 -13.07 40.62
CA LYS A 214 39.90 -13.42 41.61
C LYS A 214 39.33 -14.22 42.81
N ARG A 215 38.00 -14.36 42.92
CA ARG A 215 37.28 -15.02 44.03
C ARG A 215 36.31 -16.14 43.63
N MET A 216 36.39 -16.70 42.42
CA MET A 216 35.54 -17.85 42.06
C MET A 216 36.05 -19.17 42.66
N GLY A 217 35.14 -19.99 43.18
CA GLY A 217 35.42 -21.36 43.62
C GLY A 217 35.80 -22.27 42.43
N LEU A 218 36.48 -23.38 42.68
CA LEU A 218 36.98 -24.27 41.62
C LEU A 218 35.86 -24.83 40.73
N PHE A 219 34.73 -25.23 41.30
CA PHE A 219 33.59 -25.72 40.52
C PHE A 219 33.00 -24.63 39.63
N SER A 220 32.75 -23.43 40.16
CA SER A 220 32.26 -22.30 39.36
C SER A 220 33.22 -21.90 38.23
N LYS A 221 34.53 -22.10 38.43
CA LYS A 221 35.54 -21.90 37.37
C LYS A 221 35.39 -22.92 36.25
N LEU A 222 35.11 -24.18 36.58
CA LEU A 222 34.88 -25.24 35.60
C LEU A 222 33.53 -25.06 34.89
N ASP A 223 32.48 -24.68 35.61
CA ASP A 223 31.17 -24.37 35.04
C ASP A 223 31.28 -23.23 34.02
N LEU A 224 31.99 -22.15 34.35
CA LEU A 224 32.23 -21.03 33.44
C LEU A 224 33.01 -21.46 32.17
N ILE A 225 34.01 -22.32 32.31
CA ILE A 225 34.75 -22.86 31.17
C ILE A 225 33.82 -23.72 30.29
N GLN A 226 32.99 -24.56 30.92
CA GLN A 226 32.05 -25.43 30.20
C GLN A 226 30.98 -24.62 29.47
N GLU A 227 30.37 -23.63 30.11
CA GLU A 227 29.41 -22.72 29.49
C GLU A 227 30.04 -21.96 28.32
N PHE A 228 31.26 -21.44 28.48
CA PHE A 228 31.99 -20.80 27.40
C PHE A 228 32.23 -21.76 26.22
N MET A 229 32.63 -23.00 26.50
CA MET A 229 32.83 -24.01 25.46
C MET A 229 31.53 -24.34 24.72
N LEU A 230 30.42 -24.48 25.45
CA LEU A 230 29.10 -24.75 24.86
C LEU A 230 28.61 -23.59 24.00
N ASP A 231 28.74 -22.34 24.47
CA ASP A 231 28.42 -21.13 23.71
C ASP A 231 29.25 -21.02 22.42
N LYS A 232 30.56 -21.28 22.51
CA LYS A 232 31.44 -21.28 21.33
C LYS A 232 31.10 -22.38 20.36
N MET A 233 30.79 -23.58 20.85
CA MET A 233 30.39 -24.70 20.01
C MET A 233 29.05 -24.42 19.31
N GLU A 234 28.07 -23.85 20.02
CA GLU A 234 26.79 -23.46 19.44
C GLU A 234 26.97 -22.32 18.42
N THR A 235 27.82 -21.33 18.72
CA THR A 235 28.17 -20.27 17.77
C THR A 235 28.78 -20.84 16.49
N VAL A 236 29.74 -21.77 16.61
CA VAL A 236 30.35 -22.43 15.46
C VAL A 236 29.31 -23.26 14.70
N ARG A 237 28.42 -23.99 15.39
CA ARG A 237 27.31 -24.75 14.79
C ARG A 237 26.38 -23.82 14.01
N TYR A 238 25.97 -22.69 14.59
CA TYR A 238 25.11 -21.70 13.94
C TYR A 238 25.77 -21.09 12.70
N ILE A 239 27.05 -20.71 12.80
CA ILE A 239 27.83 -20.23 11.65
C ILE A 239 27.92 -21.32 10.57
N SER A 240 28.16 -22.57 10.95
CA SER A 240 28.27 -23.70 10.02
C SER A 240 26.94 -23.98 9.30
N LEU A 241 25.81 -23.86 10.00
CA LEU A 241 24.47 -23.99 9.42
C LEU A 241 24.10 -22.83 8.50
N LEU A 242 24.56 -21.60 8.80
CA LEU A 242 24.45 -20.45 7.90
C LEU A 242 25.40 -20.55 6.70
N MET A 243 26.41 -21.41 6.78
CA MET A 243 27.45 -21.66 5.78
C MET A 243 27.30 -23.04 5.13
N GLU A 244 26.09 -23.47 4.77
CA GLU A 244 25.97 -24.46 3.69
C GLU A 244 26.88 -24.04 2.52
N PRO A 245 27.64 -24.98 1.92
CA PRO A 245 28.86 -24.68 1.22
C PRO A 245 28.59 -23.96 -0.10
N ARG A 246 28.55 -22.62 -0.07
CA ARG A 246 28.99 -21.84 -1.24
C ARG A 246 30.51 -21.88 -1.24
N VAL A 247 31.02 -22.98 -1.79
CA VAL A 247 32.34 -23.00 -2.39
C VAL A 247 32.40 -21.80 -3.33
N CYS A 248 33.14 -20.76 -2.94
CA CYS A 248 33.51 -19.70 -3.86
C CYS A 248 34.47 -20.33 -4.86
N TRP A 249 33.91 -20.99 -5.87
CA TRP A 249 34.68 -21.38 -7.04
C TRP A 249 35.11 -20.11 -7.78
N SER A 250 36.37 -20.15 -8.17
CA SER A 250 37.18 -19.20 -8.88
C SER A 250 36.45 -18.24 -9.82
N GLY A 251 36.99 -17.01 -9.87
CA GLY A 251 36.73 -16.08 -10.95
C GLY A 251 37.05 -16.71 -12.29
N ASP A 252 36.07 -16.70 -13.18
CA ASP A 252 36.16 -16.26 -14.57
C ASP A 252 34.87 -16.67 -15.28
N SER A 253 33.91 -15.75 -15.34
CA SER A 253 32.93 -15.69 -16.41
C SER A 253 32.34 -14.29 -16.42
N LEU A 254 32.88 -13.46 -17.31
CA LEU A 254 32.18 -12.30 -17.84
C LEU A 254 30.88 -12.79 -18.50
N THR A 255 29.75 -12.70 -17.81
CA THR A 255 28.44 -12.56 -18.47
C THR A 255 27.47 -11.81 -17.56
N HIS A 256 27.22 -10.57 -17.97
CA HIS A 256 26.16 -9.60 -17.68
C HIS A 256 25.28 -9.74 -16.41
N PRO A 257 25.13 -8.65 -15.61
CA PRO A 257 24.24 -8.62 -14.45
C PRO A 257 22.79 -8.45 -14.91
N ARG A 258 22.00 -9.53 -14.90
CA ARG A 258 20.54 -9.43 -15.05
C ARG A 258 19.82 -9.69 -13.73
N ARG A 259 19.16 -8.62 -13.28
CA ARG A 259 17.92 -8.55 -12.48
C ARG A 259 18.03 -8.87 -10.99
N TYR A 260 18.26 -7.83 -10.20
CA TYR A 260 17.55 -7.70 -8.93
C TYR A 260 16.07 -7.41 -9.24
N ALA A 261 15.21 -8.41 -9.06
CA ALA A 261 13.78 -8.18 -9.00
C ALA A 261 13.42 -7.71 -7.59
N ARG A 262 13.26 -6.40 -7.41
CA ARG A 262 12.38 -5.86 -6.36
C ARG A 262 11.70 -4.60 -6.87
N SER A 263 10.54 -4.79 -7.48
CA SER A 263 9.47 -3.81 -7.39
C SER A 263 8.37 -4.48 -6.58
N PHE A 264 8.15 -4.01 -5.35
CA PHE A 264 6.89 -4.22 -4.68
C PHE A 264 5.80 -3.81 -5.66
N ARG A 265 4.97 -4.77 -6.07
CA ARG A 265 3.88 -4.48 -7.00
C ARG A 265 2.96 -3.47 -6.34
N LYS A 266 2.67 -2.44 -7.12
CA LYS A 266 1.61 -1.47 -6.94
C LYS A 266 0.32 -2.19 -6.51
N ARG A 267 -0.36 -1.60 -5.54
CA ARG A 267 -1.77 -1.81 -5.21
C ARG A 267 -2.58 -1.98 -6.51
N PRO A 268 -3.42 -3.01 -6.67
CA PRO A 268 -4.35 -3.07 -7.80
C PRO A 268 -5.21 -1.81 -7.77
N ARG A 269 -5.25 -1.10 -8.89
CA ARG A 269 -6.20 -0.04 -9.14
C ARG A 269 -7.51 -0.74 -9.46
N ASP A 270 -8.47 -0.70 -8.55
CA ASP A 270 -9.83 -1.13 -8.83
C ASP A 270 -10.33 -0.37 -10.06
N GLN A 271 -10.55 -1.09 -11.15
CA GLN A 271 -11.45 -0.65 -12.20
C GLN A 271 -12.82 -1.19 -11.84
N ASP A 272 -13.51 -0.46 -10.96
CA ASP A 272 -14.96 -0.51 -10.90
C ASP A 272 -15.51 0.83 -11.41
N SER A 273 -15.94 0.77 -12.67
CA SER A 273 -17.35 1.03 -13.01
C SER A 273 -17.98 2.33 -12.49
N VAL A 274 -17.91 3.37 -13.35
CA VAL A 274 -18.94 4.40 -13.64
C VAL A 274 -19.69 5.06 -12.46
N PRO A 275 -19.62 6.39 -12.28
CA PRO A 275 -20.59 7.09 -11.44
C PRO A 275 -21.87 7.34 -12.25
N ARG A 276 -22.97 6.70 -11.86
CA ARG A 276 -24.31 7.14 -12.28
C ARG A 276 -25.31 6.99 -11.16
N THR A 277 -25.71 8.13 -10.60
CA THR A 277 -26.97 8.33 -9.88
C THR A 277 -27.44 9.75 -10.19
N PRO A 278 -28.71 10.12 -9.95
CA PRO A 278 -29.95 9.33 -10.00
C PRO A 278 -31.06 10.09 -10.77
N PHE A 279 -31.98 9.39 -11.44
CA PHE A 279 -33.33 9.94 -11.66
C PHE A 279 -34.38 8.84 -11.54
N PRO A 280 -35.53 9.12 -10.90
CA PRO A 280 -36.58 8.15 -10.65
C PRO A 280 -37.41 7.92 -11.92
N GLY A 281 -37.76 6.66 -12.17
CA GLY A 281 -38.53 6.23 -13.33
C GLY A 281 -39.98 6.72 -13.25
N THR A 282 -40.40 7.48 -14.25
CA THR A 282 -41.80 7.68 -14.61
C THR A 282 -42.20 6.55 -15.56
N GLN A 283 -43.20 5.77 -15.16
CA GLN A 283 -43.83 4.78 -16.02
C GLN A 283 -44.56 5.50 -17.16
N THR A 284 -44.28 5.11 -18.40
CA THR A 284 -45.10 5.39 -19.58
C THR A 284 -45.74 4.05 -19.98
N SER A 285 -47.08 3.99 -20.07
CA SER A 285 -47.83 4.01 -21.35
C SER A 285 -47.71 2.66 -22.08
N GLU A 286 -48.75 1.91 -22.49
CA GLU A 286 -50.18 2.11 -22.74
C GLU A 286 -50.82 0.72 -22.99
N CYS A 287 -52.15 0.61 -22.88
CA CYS A 287 -53.02 -0.55 -23.17
C CYS A 287 -53.21 -0.80 -24.71
N PRO A 288 -54.15 -1.64 -25.26
CA PRO A 288 -55.10 -2.62 -24.69
C PRO A 288 -55.27 -3.97 -25.47
N SER A 289 -56.18 -4.82 -24.94
CA SER A 289 -57.17 -5.71 -25.63
C SER A 289 -56.96 -7.24 -25.81
N SER A 290 -58.08 -7.92 -25.48
CA SER A 290 -58.62 -9.19 -25.99
C SER A 290 -58.26 -10.51 -25.28
N ASN A 291 -59.03 -10.88 -24.24
CA ASN A 291 -60.13 -11.86 -24.31
C ASN A 291 -60.68 -12.17 -22.90
#